data_AF-A0A4Y1ZE15-F1
#
_entry.id   AF-A0A4Y1ZE15-F1
#
_cell.length_a   1.000
_cell.length_b   1.000
_cell.length_c   1.000
_cell.angle_alpha   90.00
_cell.angle_beta   90.00
_cell.angle_gamma   90.00
#
_symmetry.space_group_name_H-M   'P 1'
#
loop_
_entity.id
_entity.type
_entity.pdbx_description
1 polymer ?
#
loop_
_entity_poly.entity_id
_entity_poly.type
_entity_poly.pdbx_seq_one_letter_code
_entity_poly.pdbx_strand_id
1 'polypeptide(L)'
;MTLKLLFDPEVGKLLGAQAVGKKGIDKTIDVLATAIHGQMTVNDLTELELAYAPPFNSAKAPVNLIGYASENLLEDKVQHVQWNEVDQLVKQGAMLIDVRTEQEYENGTIQGAVNIPLDNLRQRVREIPKTVT
;
A
#
# COMPACT_ATOMS: atom_id res chain seq x y z
N MET A 1 -5.35 1.88 11.82
CA MET A 1 -6.43 1.34 10.96
C MET A 1 -5.76 0.70 9.79
N THR A 2 -6.26 -0.45 9.35
CA THR A 2 -5.82 -1.14 8.14
C THR A 2 -6.97 -1.12 7.14
N LEU A 3 -6.67 -0.80 5.89
CA LEU A 3 -7.65 -0.66 4.82
C LEU A 3 -7.17 -1.46 3.61
N LYS A 4 -8.09 -2.22 3.00
CA LYS A 4 -7.89 -2.95 1.75
C LYS A 4 -8.94 -2.49 0.75
N LEU A 5 -8.52 -2.19 -0.47
CA LEU A 5 -9.38 -1.85 -1.60
C LEU A 5 -9.20 -2.90 -2.69
N LEU A 6 -10.31 -3.32 -3.29
CA LEU A 6 -10.33 -4.13 -4.50
C LEU A 6 -10.87 -3.24 -5.62
N PHE A 7 -10.18 -3.23 -6.74
CA PHE A 7 -10.54 -2.43 -7.90
C PHE A 7 -10.18 -3.18 -9.20
N ASP A 8 -10.82 -2.77 -10.29
CA ASP A 8 -10.51 -3.24 -11.64
C ASP A 8 -9.18 -2.63 -12.10
N PRO A 9 -8.16 -3.44 -12.46
CA PRO A 9 -6.83 -2.95 -12.79
C PRO A 9 -6.73 -2.26 -14.16
N GLU A 10 -7.74 -2.34 -15.02
CA GLU A 10 -7.71 -1.68 -16.33
C GLU A 10 -8.36 -0.29 -16.27
N VAL A 11 -9.49 -0.18 -15.57
CA VAL A 11 -10.31 1.04 -15.57
C VAL A 11 -10.43 1.70 -14.20
N GLY A 12 -9.79 1.16 -13.17
CA GLY A 12 -9.79 1.75 -11.83
C GLY A 12 -11.14 1.67 -11.10
N LYS A 13 -12.10 0.89 -11.60
CA LYS A 13 -13.44 0.79 -11.01
C LYS A 13 -13.38 0.14 -9.63
N LEU A 14 -14.03 0.75 -8.63
CA LEU A 14 -14.07 0.21 -7.27
C LEU A 14 -14.97 -1.04 -7.20
N LEU A 15 -14.43 -2.15 -6.67
CA LEU A 15 -15.13 -3.43 -6.53
C LEU A 15 -15.56 -3.72 -5.09
N GLY A 16 -14.79 -3.22 -4.11
CA GLY A 16 -15.11 -3.41 -2.70
C GLY A 16 -13.99 -2.94 -1.79
N ALA A 17 -14.30 -2.76 -0.51
CA ALA A 17 -13.33 -2.34 0.50
C ALA A 17 -13.52 -3.08 1.83
N GLN A 18 -12.44 -3.21 2.59
CA GLN A 18 -12.41 -3.82 3.92
C GLN A 18 -11.58 -2.94 4.85
N ALA A 19 -12.06 -2.68 6.06
CA ALA A 19 -11.34 -1.87 7.03
C ALA A 19 -11.40 -2.48 8.43
N VAL A 20 -10.28 -2.43 9.15
CA VAL A 20 -10.17 -2.91 10.53
C VAL A 20 -9.39 -1.92 11.38
N GLY A 21 -9.87 -1.63 12.58
CA GLY A 21 -9.16 -0.80 13.56
C GLY A 21 -10.10 -0.26 14.64
N LYS A 22 -9.58 0.65 15.47
CA LYS A 22 -10.27 1.11 16.69
C LYS A 22 -11.13 2.37 16.52
N LYS A 23 -10.86 3.21 15.52
CA LYS A 23 -11.51 4.52 15.34
C LYS A 23 -11.62 4.89 13.87
N GLY A 24 -12.75 5.48 13.47
CA GLY A 24 -12.98 6.04 12.13
C GLY A 24 -13.18 4.99 11.03
N ILE A 25 -13.46 3.74 11.40
CA ILE A 25 -13.65 2.62 10.46
C ILE A 25 -14.98 2.78 9.74
N ASP A 26 -16.05 2.99 10.50
CA ASP A 26 -17.40 3.34 10.05
C ASP A 26 -17.38 4.47 9.03
N LYS A 27 -16.83 5.63 9.39
CA LYS A 27 -16.72 6.79 8.49
C LYS A 27 -15.98 6.44 7.19
N THR A 28 -14.90 5.68 7.27
CA THR A 28 -14.10 5.30 6.09
C THR A 28 -14.89 4.37 5.18
N ILE A 29 -15.60 3.40 5.76
CA ILE A 29 -16.44 2.47 5.00
C ILE A 29 -17.66 3.18 4.40
N ASP A 30 -18.30 4.12 5.10
CA ASP A 30 -19.43 4.89 4.56
C ASP A 30 -19.03 5.71 3.33
N VAL A 31 -17.85 6.36 3.36
CA VAL A 31 -17.33 7.10 2.21
C VAL A 31 -17.04 6.16 1.04
N LEU A 32 -16.40 5.01 1.28
CA LEU A 32 -16.07 4.06 0.21
C LEU A 32 -17.32 3.38 -0.35
N ALA A 33 -18.30 3.06 0.48
CA ALA A 33 -19.61 2.55 0.04
C ALA A 33 -20.34 3.59 -0.83
N THR A 34 -20.30 4.86 -0.42
CA THR A 34 -20.85 5.98 -1.21
C THR A 34 -20.13 6.10 -2.56
N ALA A 35 -18.79 6.03 -2.57
CA ALA A 35 -18.00 6.10 -3.79
C ALA A 35 -18.29 4.95 -4.75
N ILE A 36 -18.38 3.71 -4.24
CA ILE A 36 -18.75 2.53 -5.02
C ILE A 36 -20.16 2.69 -5.61
N HIS A 37 -21.13 3.12 -4.80
CA HIS A 37 -22.50 3.35 -5.26
C HIS A 37 -22.57 4.46 -6.33
N GLY A 38 -21.78 5.51 -6.15
CA GLY A 38 -21.59 6.60 -7.11
C GLY A 38 -20.78 6.24 -8.35
N GLN A 39 -20.35 4.97 -8.49
CA GLN A 39 -19.55 4.48 -9.62
C GLN A 39 -18.23 5.22 -9.81
N MET A 40 -17.67 5.73 -8.71
CA MET A 40 -16.36 6.37 -8.70
C MET A 40 -15.25 5.36 -8.99
N THR A 41 -14.09 5.89 -9.37
CA THR A 41 -12.85 5.17 -9.65
C THR A 41 -11.80 5.44 -8.56
N VAL A 42 -10.67 4.73 -8.62
CA VAL A 42 -9.52 4.98 -7.73
C VAL A 42 -8.97 6.41 -7.86
N ASN A 43 -9.00 7.00 -9.05
CA ASN A 43 -8.57 8.38 -9.27
C ASN A 43 -9.53 9.36 -8.59
N ASP A 44 -10.84 9.13 -8.63
CA ASP A 44 -11.77 10.02 -7.95
C ASP A 44 -11.57 10.01 -6.42
N LEU A 45 -11.06 8.91 -5.84
CA LEU A 45 -10.73 8.85 -4.42
C LEU A 45 -9.59 9.81 -4.03
N THR A 46 -8.67 10.14 -4.95
CA THR A 46 -7.59 11.11 -4.67
C THR A 46 -8.12 12.52 -4.51
N GLU A 47 -9.22 12.83 -5.20
CA GLU A 47 -9.82 14.16 -5.29
C GLU A 47 -10.95 14.41 -4.29
N LEU A 48 -11.36 13.40 -3.50
CA LEU A 48 -12.39 13.56 -2.48
C LEU A 48 -11.97 14.59 -1.41
N GLU A 49 -12.68 15.72 -1.38
CA GLU A 49 -12.54 16.75 -0.34
C GLU A 49 -13.31 16.38 0.92
N LEU A 50 -12.63 15.67 1.82
CA LEU A 50 -13.21 15.21 3.09
C LEU A 50 -12.92 16.19 4.22
N ALA A 51 -13.85 16.28 5.17
CA ALA A 51 -13.70 17.14 6.33
C ALA A 51 -12.41 16.84 7.11
N TYR A 52 -11.63 17.90 7.35
CA TYR A 52 -10.36 17.84 8.07
C TYR A 52 -10.31 18.86 9.21
N ALA A 53 -10.00 18.35 10.39
CA ALA A 53 -9.37 19.07 11.49
C ALA A 53 -8.57 18.04 12.32
N PRO A 54 -7.56 18.45 13.11
CA PRO A 54 -6.72 17.53 13.89
C PRO A 54 -7.47 16.45 14.70
N PRO A 55 -8.63 16.71 15.36
CA PRO A 55 -9.33 15.67 16.09
C PRO A 55 -10.08 14.64 15.23
N PHE A 56 -10.35 14.94 13.95
CA PHE A 56 -11.27 14.17 13.09
C PHE A 56 -10.59 13.42 11.95
N ASN A 57 -9.55 14.00 11.36
CA ASN A 57 -8.91 13.44 10.18
C ASN A 57 -7.48 13.96 10.02
N SER A 58 -6.75 13.40 9.06
CA SER A 58 -5.49 13.95 8.55
C SER A 58 -5.75 14.81 7.32
N ALA A 59 -4.78 15.65 6.94
CA ALA A 59 -4.90 16.50 5.75
C ALA A 59 -5.15 15.69 4.47
N LYS A 60 -4.59 14.48 4.40
CA LYS A 60 -5.00 13.43 3.46
C LYS A 60 -5.72 12.36 4.24
N ALA A 61 -7.00 12.15 3.97
CA ALA A 61 -7.76 11.12 4.65
C ALA A 61 -7.27 9.72 4.24
N PRO A 62 -7.53 8.68 5.04
CA PRO A 62 -7.23 7.31 4.65
C PRO A 62 -7.82 6.87 3.31
N VAL A 63 -8.99 7.42 2.94
CA VAL A 63 -9.62 7.22 1.62
C VAL A 63 -8.75 7.79 0.50
N ASN A 64 -8.23 9.01 0.65
CA ASN A 64 -7.32 9.59 -0.35
C ASN A 64 -6.01 8.80 -0.43
N LEU A 65 -5.47 8.36 0.71
CA LEU A 65 -4.22 7.60 0.76
C LEU A 65 -4.32 6.26 0.03
N ILE A 66 -5.42 5.51 0.19
CA ILE A 66 -5.61 4.27 -0.57
C ILE A 66 -5.93 4.54 -2.05
N GLY A 67 -6.57 5.68 -2.36
CA GLY A 67 -6.70 6.20 -3.72
C GLY A 67 -5.34 6.34 -4.39
N TYR A 68 -4.42 7.11 -3.79
CA TYR A 68 -3.05 7.29 -4.33
C TYR A 68 -2.28 5.98 -4.44
N ALA A 69 -2.41 5.09 -3.46
CA ALA A 69 -1.74 3.79 -3.52
C ALA A 69 -2.25 2.94 -4.70
N SER A 70 -3.56 3.02 -4.99
CA SER A 70 -4.20 2.28 -6.08
C SER A 70 -3.98 2.93 -7.45
N GLU A 71 -3.97 4.26 -7.52
CA GLU A 71 -3.60 5.02 -8.72
C GLU A 71 -2.16 4.70 -9.16
N ASN A 72 -1.21 4.63 -8.22
CA ASN A 72 0.16 4.24 -8.56
C ASN A 72 0.26 2.82 -9.15
N LEU A 73 -0.68 1.93 -8.81
CA LEU A 73 -0.77 0.61 -9.42
C LEU A 73 -1.40 0.68 -10.81
N LEU A 74 -2.48 1.45 -10.96
CA LEU A 74 -3.19 1.63 -12.22
C LEU A 74 -2.31 2.28 -13.30
N GLU A 75 -1.44 3.21 -12.90
CA GLU A 75 -0.52 3.93 -13.78
C GLU A 75 0.85 3.25 -13.95
N ASP A 76 0.99 1.99 -13.53
CA ASP A 76 2.23 1.21 -13.61
C ASP A 76 3.46 1.88 -12.94
N LYS A 77 3.25 2.85 -12.04
CA LYS A 77 4.33 3.53 -11.30
C LYS A 77 4.99 2.60 -10.28
N VAL A 78 4.25 1.63 -9.77
CA VAL A 78 4.75 0.59 -8.86
C VAL A 78 4.17 -0.76 -9.25
N GLN A 79 4.98 -1.80 -9.11
CA GLN A 79 4.54 -3.19 -9.22
C GLN A 79 4.45 -3.77 -7.82
N HIS A 80 3.41 -4.56 -7.52
CA HIS A 80 3.23 -5.18 -6.21
C HIS A 80 3.18 -6.70 -6.32
N VAL A 81 3.46 -7.35 -5.19
CA VAL A 81 3.24 -8.78 -4.96
C VAL A 81 2.40 -8.92 -3.70
N GLN A 82 1.57 -9.94 -3.64
CA GLN A 82 0.73 -10.23 -2.49
C GLN A 82 1.50 -10.99 -1.41
N TRP A 83 1.05 -10.86 -0.17
CA TRP A 83 1.69 -11.50 1.00
C TRP A 83 1.87 -13.02 0.83
N ASN A 84 0.97 -13.69 0.13
CA ASN A 84 0.98 -15.14 -0.13
C ASN A 84 1.87 -15.55 -1.31
N GLU A 85 2.47 -14.61 -2.03
CA GLU A 85 3.35 -14.86 -3.18
C GLU A 85 4.83 -14.71 -2.82
N VAL A 86 5.15 -13.97 -1.75
CA VAL A 86 6.52 -13.62 -1.35
C VAL A 86 7.40 -14.85 -1.14
N ASP A 87 6.93 -15.85 -0.37
CA ASP A 87 7.71 -17.05 -0.08
C ASP A 87 8.09 -17.83 -1.35
N GLN A 88 7.20 -17.83 -2.35
CA GLN A 88 7.44 -18.52 -3.62
C GLN A 88 8.46 -17.75 -4.47
N LEU A 89 8.38 -16.43 -4.50
CA LEU A 89 9.34 -15.58 -5.22
C LEU A 89 10.75 -15.72 -4.65
N VAL A 90 10.87 -15.72 -3.32
CA VAL A 90 12.17 -15.93 -2.65
C VAL A 90 12.74 -17.31 -2.98
N LYS A 91 11.91 -18.37 -2.98
CA LYS A 91 12.34 -19.71 -3.41
C LYS A 91 12.78 -19.79 -4.87
N GLN A 92 12.26 -18.91 -5.72
CA GLN A 92 12.64 -18.78 -7.14
C GLN A 92 13.87 -17.90 -7.36
N GLY A 93 14.52 -17.43 -6.29
CA GLY A 93 15.75 -16.64 -6.36
C GLY A 93 15.55 -15.13 -6.28
N ALA A 94 14.32 -14.64 -6.04
CA ALA A 94 14.10 -13.21 -5.83
C ALA A 94 14.81 -12.74 -4.55
N MET A 95 15.53 -11.63 -4.66
CA MET A 95 16.13 -10.96 -3.49
C MET A 95 15.06 -10.13 -2.79
N LEU A 96 14.69 -10.54 -1.56
CA LEU A 96 13.80 -9.76 -0.71
C LEU A 96 14.62 -8.76 0.11
N ILE A 97 14.33 -7.46 -0.04
CA ILE A 97 15.01 -6.39 0.70
C ILE A 97 14.04 -5.79 1.71
N ASP A 98 14.40 -5.86 2.99
CA ASP A 98 13.66 -5.21 4.07
C ASP A 98 14.24 -3.81 4.30
N VAL A 99 13.46 -2.78 3.98
CA VAL A 99 13.89 -1.37 4.04
C VAL A 99 13.57 -0.68 5.36
N ARG A 100 13.07 -1.43 6.36
CA ARG A 100 12.82 -0.93 7.72
C ARG A 100 14.13 -0.66 8.46
N THR A 101 14.02 0.00 9.62
CA THR A 101 15.19 0.20 10.51
C THR A 101 15.69 -1.15 11.04
N GLU A 102 16.97 -1.19 11.44
CA GLU A 102 17.60 -2.39 11.99
C GLU A 102 16.82 -2.92 13.21
N GLN A 103 16.37 -2.02 14.09
CA GLN A 103 15.59 -2.37 15.27
C GLN A 103 14.24 -3.02 14.93
N GLU A 104 13.55 -2.55 13.89
CA GLU A 104 12.28 -3.17 13.43
C GLU A 104 12.52 -4.54 12.78
N TYR A 105 13.64 -4.69 12.09
CA TYR A 105 14.04 -5.94 11.45
C TYR A 105 14.33 -7.04 12.50
N GLU A 106 15.04 -6.68 13.57
CA GLU A 106 15.35 -7.60 14.69
C GLU A 106 14.09 -8.11 15.43
N ASN A 107 13.01 -7.33 15.43
CA ASN A 107 11.74 -7.70 16.06
C ASN A 107 10.91 -8.71 15.25
N GLY A 108 11.40 -9.13 14.08
CA GLY A 108 10.76 -10.09 13.21
C GLY A 108 10.75 -9.64 11.76
N THR A 109 11.02 -10.57 10.86
CA THR A 109 11.10 -10.32 9.42
C THR A 109 10.67 -11.56 8.64
N ILE A 110 10.47 -11.39 7.34
CA ILE A 110 10.18 -12.48 6.41
C ILE A 110 11.49 -13.27 6.18
N GLN A 111 11.41 -14.60 6.19
CA GLN A 111 12.57 -15.45 5.99
C GLN A 111 13.25 -15.17 4.65
N GLY A 112 14.58 -14.98 4.68
CA GLY A 112 15.38 -14.70 3.48
C GLY A 112 15.47 -13.22 3.12
N ALA A 113 14.84 -12.32 3.89
CA ALA A 113 15.01 -10.88 3.69
C ALA A 113 16.44 -10.42 4.04
N VAL A 114 16.95 -9.43 3.30
CA VAL A 114 18.19 -8.71 3.57
C VAL A 114 17.85 -7.30 4.01
N ASN A 115 18.29 -6.87 5.20
CA ASN A 115 17.99 -5.54 5.69
C ASN A 115 18.91 -4.47 5.07
N ILE A 116 18.31 -3.51 4.37
CA ILE A 116 18.98 -2.30 3.87
C ILE A 116 18.03 -1.12 4.17
N PRO A 117 18.19 -0.44 5.32
CA PRO A 117 17.30 0.65 5.72
C PRO A 117 17.14 1.71 4.63
N LEU A 118 15.93 2.24 4.47
CA LEU A 118 15.58 3.18 3.38
C LEU A 118 16.55 4.37 3.30
N ASP A 119 16.96 4.93 4.43
CA ASP A 119 17.87 6.07 4.51
C ASP A 119 19.29 5.75 3.99
N ASN A 120 19.69 4.48 4.06
CA ASN A 120 21.00 4.01 3.56
C ASN A 120 20.91 3.36 2.17
N LEU A 121 19.71 3.02 1.70
CA LEU A 121 19.48 2.28 0.45
C LEU A 121 20.18 2.89 -0.75
N ARG A 122 20.14 4.22 -0.89
CA ARG A 122 20.78 4.93 -2.01
C ARG A 122 22.30 4.74 -2.03
N GLN A 123 22.95 4.72 -0.87
CA GLN A 123 24.40 4.55 -0.74
C GLN A 123 24.80 3.07 -0.93
N ARG A 124 23.91 2.16 -0.53
CA ARG A 124 24.09 0.70 -0.57
C ARG A 124 23.50 0.03 -1.82
N VAL A 125 23.04 0.81 -2.80
CA VAL A 125 22.40 0.28 -4.03
C VAL A 125 23.28 -0.71 -4.80
N ARG A 126 24.61 -0.65 -4.62
CA ARG A 126 25.57 -1.58 -5.23
C ARG A 126 25.49 -3.00 -4.69
N GLU A 127 24.89 -3.19 -3.51
CA GLU A 127 24.64 -4.51 -2.91
C GLU A 127 23.46 -5.23 -3.58
N ILE A 128 22.65 -4.50 -4.36
CA ILE A 128 21.48 -5.05 -5.04
C ILE A 128 21.90 -5.55 -6.44
N PRO A 129 21.75 -6.85 -6.74
CA PRO A 129 22.03 -7.40 -8.05
C PRO A 129 21.17 -6.72 -9.12
N LYS A 130 21.77 -6.36 -10.25
CA LYS A 130 21.04 -5.76 -11.39
C LYS A 130 20.19 -6.77 -12.17
N THR A 131 20.40 -8.06 -11.91
CA THR A 131 19.73 -9.18 -12.58
C THR A 131 19.46 -10.26 -11.55
N VAL A 132 18.27 -10.85 -11.60
CA VAL A 132 17.96 -12.09 -10.87
C VAL A 132 18.67 -13.23 -11.60
N THR A 133 19.53 -13.97 -10.89
CA THR A 133 20.19 -15.20 -11.40
C THR A 133 19.26 -16.38 -11.36
#